data_AF-A0ABD0AP67-F1
#
_entry.id   AF-A0ABD0AP67-F1
#
_cell.length_a   1.000
_cell.length_b   1.000
_cell.length_c   1.000
_cell.angle_alpha   90.00
_cell.angle_beta   90.00
_cell.angle_gamma   90.00
#
_symmetry.space_group_name_H-M   'P 1'
#
loop_
_entity.id
_entity.type
_entity.pdbx_description
1 polymer ?
#
loop_
_entity_poly.entity_id
_entity_poly.type
_entity_poly.pdbx_seq_one_letter_code
_entity_poly.pdbx_strand_id
1 'polypeptide(L)'
;MWEVVVDGRLYIRGGNGTASRWYVNGTKNGGHIRLGNQEYAVDYRAVSDPAEVQAVTDAYQAKYHGQYPIDMMVEDRAAQATVELVKR
;
A
#
# COMPACT_ATOMS: atom_id res chain seq x y z
N MET A 1 0.64 -0.37 -8.71
CA MET A 1 0.60 -0.06 -7.26
C MET A 1 -0.73 0.60 -7.03
N TRP A 2 -1.54 0.07 -6.13
CA TRP A 2 -2.87 0.61 -5.85
C TRP A 2 -2.89 1.17 -4.45
N GLU A 3 -3.88 1.98 -4.12
CA GLU A 3 -3.98 2.70 -2.86
C GLU A 3 -5.34 2.60 -2.20
N VAL A 4 -5.38 2.59 -0.88
CA VAL A 4 -6.61 2.68 -0.08
C VAL A 4 -6.40 3.63 1.09
N VAL A 5 -7.50 4.16 1.63
CA VAL A 5 -7.48 4.96 2.85
C VAL A 5 -8.26 4.21 3.91
N VAL A 6 -7.64 3.99 5.07
CA VAL A 6 -8.25 3.37 6.25
C VAL A 6 -8.02 4.31 7.41
N ASP A 7 -9.09 4.72 8.10
CA ASP A 7 -9.04 5.64 9.25
C ASP A 7 -8.21 6.91 8.99
N GLY A 8 -8.32 7.46 7.77
CA GLY A 8 -7.60 8.67 7.36
C GLY A 8 -6.11 8.47 7.04
N ARG A 9 -5.61 7.23 7.07
CA ARG A 9 -4.22 6.87 6.76
C ARG A 9 -4.14 6.27 5.35
N LEU A 10 -3.12 6.65 4.58
CA LEU A 10 -2.95 6.23 3.18
C LEU A 10 -2.07 4.98 3.12
N TYR A 11 -2.56 3.94 2.47
CA TYR A 11 -1.83 2.69 2.30
C TYR A 11 -1.63 2.35 0.83
N ILE A 12 -0.50 1.74 0.53
CA ILE A 12 -0.19 1.16 -0.77
C ILE A 12 0.29 -0.28 -0.63
N ARG A 13 0.05 -1.08 -1.66
CA ARG A 13 0.72 -2.37 -1.87
C ARG A 13 0.86 -2.68 -3.36
N GLY A 14 1.57 -3.75 -3.69
CA GLY A 14 1.72 -4.23 -5.06
C GLY A 14 1.77 -5.76 -5.14
N GLY A 15 1.18 -6.34 -6.19
CA GLY A 15 1.03 -7.79 -6.34
C GLY A 15 2.33 -8.62 -6.27
N ASN A 16 3.46 -8.03 -6.67
CA ASN A 16 4.76 -8.72 -6.59
C ASN A 16 5.31 -8.87 -5.16
N GLY A 17 4.65 -8.26 -4.17
CA GLY A 17 5.00 -8.38 -2.77
C GLY A 17 6.31 -7.67 -2.40
N THR A 18 6.89 -8.11 -1.29
CA THR A 18 8.05 -7.50 -0.61
C THR A 18 9.34 -7.55 -1.44
N ALA A 19 9.43 -8.46 -2.43
CA ALA A 19 10.56 -8.56 -3.35
C ALA A 19 10.63 -7.40 -4.38
N SER A 20 9.60 -6.56 -4.46
CA SER A 20 9.54 -5.47 -5.41
C SER A 20 10.56 -4.37 -5.08
N ARG A 21 11.28 -3.84 -6.08
CA ARG A 21 12.26 -2.75 -5.91
C ARG A 21 11.66 -1.51 -5.22
N TRP A 22 10.40 -1.18 -5.51
CA TRP A 22 9.72 -0.04 -4.88
C TRP A 22 9.53 -0.25 -3.37
N TYR A 23 9.21 -1.47 -2.94
CA TYR A 23 9.01 -1.80 -1.53
C TYR A 23 10.34 -1.72 -0.80
N VAL A 24 11.37 -2.39 -1.33
CA VAL A 24 12.72 -2.42 -0.75
C VAL A 24 13.32 -1.01 -0.66
N ASN A 25 13.26 -0.22 -1.73
CA ASN A 25 13.85 1.11 -1.74
C ASN A 25 13.01 2.12 -0.95
N GLY A 26 11.68 2.03 -1.04
CA GLY A 26 10.76 2.93 -0.34
C GLY A 26 10.87 2.77 1.17
N THR A 27 10.78 1.54 1.68
CA THR A 27 10.91 1.28 3.13
C THR A 27 12.28 1.65 3.69
N LYS A 28 13.34 1.64 2.86
CA LYS A 28 14.69 2.04 3.26
C LYS A 28 14.91 3.57 3.25
N ASN A 29 14.35 4.28 2.27
CA ASN A 29 14.75 5.67 1.99
C ASN A 29 13.59 6.68 2.05
N GLY A 30 12.35 6.21 2.19
CA GLY A 30 11.16 7.00 1.87
C GLY A 30 10.99 7.19 0.36
N GLY A 31 10.14 8.13 -0.01
CA GLY A 31 9.87 8.44 -1.41
C GLY A 31 9.10 9.74 -1.61
N HIS A 32 8.62 9.94 -2.82
CA HIS A 32 7.72 11.02 -3.18
C HIS A 32 6.47 10.44 -3.83
N ILE A 33 5.31 11.00 -3.49
CA ILE A 33 4.05 10.71 -4.18
C ILE A 33 3.50 11.96 -4.83
N ARG A 34 2.78 11.76 -5.93
CA ARG A 34 2.05 12.81 -6.62
C ARG A 34 0.56 12.60 -6.45
N LEU A 35 -0.13 13.60 -5.92
CA LEU A 35 -1.58 13.64 -5.80
C LEU A 35 -2.08 14.87 -6.58
N GLY A 36 -2.73 14.62 -7.71
CA GLY A 36 -3.06 15.67 -8.68
C GLY A 36 -1.78 16.38 -9.17
N ASN A 37 -1.72 17.70 -8.99
CA ASN A 37 -0.58 18.53 -9.40
C ASN A 37 0.43 18.79 -8.27
N GLN A 38 0.25 18.15 -7.10
CA GLN A 38 1.10 18.35 -5.94
C GLN A 38 1.96 17.12 -5.68
N GLU A 39 3.21 17.37 -5.27
CA GLU A 39 4.16 16.34 -4.90
C GLU A 39 4.47 16.43 -3.40
N TYR A 40 4.51 15.28 -2.73
CA TYR A 40 4.71 15.16 -1.29
C TYR A 40 5.85 14.19 -1.02
N ALA A 41 6.82 14.62 -0.21
CA ALA A 41 7.78 13.70 0.39
C ALA A 41 7.07 12.86 1.46
N VAL A 42 7.31 11.56 1.44
CA VAL A 42 6.66 10.60 2.35
C VAL A 42 7.66 9.56 2.87
N ASP A 43 7.42 9.08 4.08
CA ASP A 43 8.04 7.88 4.61
C ASP A 43 7.14 6.67 4.33
N TYR A 44 7.78 5.55 4.01
CA TYR A 44 7.12 4.27 3.76
C TYR A 44 7.25 3.42 5.01
N ARG A 45 6.16 3.25 5.76
CA ARG A 45 6.14 2.44 6.98
C ARG A 45 5.56 1.07 6.66
N ALA A 46 6.40 0.04 6.70
CA ALA A 46 5.93 -1.33 6.53
C ALA A 46 4.96 -1.70 7.67
N VAL A 47 3.82 -2.27 7.32
CA VAL A 47 2.80 -2.70 8.29
C VAL A 47 3.05 -4.16 8.65
N SER A 48 3.23 -4.45 9.93
CA SER A 48 3.45 -5.81 10.44
C SER A 48 2.31 -6.35 11.30
N ASP A 49 1.39 -5.49 11.75
CA ASP A 49 0.22 -5.90 12.52
C ASP A 49 -0.79 -6.64 11.61
N PRO A 50 -1.08 -7.93 11.85
CA PRO A 50 -2.04 -8.68 11.05
C PRO A 50 -3.44 -8.05 11.01
N ALA A 51 -3.89 -7.41 12.10
CA ALA A 51 -5.20 -6.77 12.15
C ALA A 51 -5.24 -5.54 11.21
N GLU A 52 -4.19 -4.73 11.20
CA GLU A 52 -4.05 -3.59 10.29
C GLU A 52 -3.96 -4.07 8.83
N VAL A 53 -3.16 -5.12 8.55
CA VAL A 53 -3.07 -5.72 7.21
C VAL A 53 -4.44 -6.24 6.73
N GLN A 54 -5.22 -6.87 7.61
CA GLN A 54 -6.56 -7.34 7.27
C GLN A 54 -7.50 -6.16 6.94
N ALA A 55 -7.53 -5.13 7.79
CA ALA A 55 -8.36 -3.94 7.54
C ALA A 55 -8.04 -3.27 6.20
N VAL A 56 -6.75 -3.18 5.85
CA VAL A 56 -6.32 -2.67 4.55
C VAL A 56 -6.77 -3.61 3.42
N THR A 57 -6.72 -4.93 3.61
CA THR A 57 -7.16 -5.92 2.61
C THR A 57 -8.65 -5.80 2.32
N ASP A 58 -9.47 -5.66 3.37
CA ASP A 58 -10.90 -5.45 3.24
C ASP A 58 -11.19 -4.14 2.50
N ALA A 59 -10.41 -3.08 2.76
CA ALA A 59 -10.53 -1.82 2.05
C ALA A 59 -10.17 -1.94 0.55
N TYR A 60 -9.17 -2.75 0.18
CA TYR A 60 -8.88 -3.04 -1.23
C TYR A 60 -10.03 -3.79 -1.89
N GLN A 61 -10.53 -4.85 -1.23
CA GLN A 61 -11.64 -5.64 -1.74
C GLN A 61 -12.88 -4.78 -1.95
N ALA A 62 -13.20 -3.88 -1.02
CA ALA A 62 -14.34 -2.99 -1.11
C ALA A 62 -14.17 -1.92 -2.21
N LYS A 63 -13.02 -1.24 -2.25
CA LYS A 63 -12.77 -0.13 -3.19
C LYS A 63 -12.69 -0.59 -4.65
N TYR A 64 -12.12 -1.77 -4.89
CA TYR A 64 -11.81 -2.28 -6.23
C TYR A 64 -12.60 -3.54 -6.59
N HIS A 65 -13.71 -3.82 -5.89
CA HIS A 65 -14.55 -4.99 -6.14
C HIS A 65 -14.89 -5.16 -7.63
N GLY A 66 -14.62 -6.36 -8.17
CA GLY A 66 -14.90 -6.70 -9.57
C GLY A 66 -13.90 -6.13 -10.59
N GLN A 67 -12.89 -5.37 -10.17
CA GLN A 67 -11.83 -4.88 -11.06
C GLN A 67 -10.70 -5.90 -11.14
N TYR A 68 -10.32 -6.29 -12.35
CA TYR A 68 -9.12 -7.09 -12.53
C TYR A 68 -7.85 -6.22 -12.41
N PRO A 69 -6.77 -6.64 -11.71
CA PRO A 69 -6.59 -7.90 -10.96
C PRO A 69 -6.72 -7.75 -9.42
N ILE A 70 -7.91 -7.48 -8.87
CA ILE A 70 -8.11 -7.34 -7.41
C ILE A 70 -7.70 -8.60 -6.64
N ASP A 71 -7.96 -9.79 -7.18
CA ASP A 71 -7.61 -11.05 -6.51
C ASP A 71 -6.11 -11.09 -6.16
N MET A 72 -5.25 -10.67 -7.09
CA MET A 72 -3.79 -10.56 -6.85
C MET A 72 -3.44 -9.57 -5.73
N MET A 73 -4.27 -8.54 -5.51
CA MET A 73 -4.00 -7.50 -4.52
C MET A 73 -4.48 -7.88 -3.12
N VAL A 74 -5.40 -8.83 -2.99
CA VAL A 74 -5.88 -9.34 -1.69
C VAL A 74 -5.18 -10.62 -1.25
N GLU A 75 -4.39 -11.26 -2.13
CA GLU A 75 -3.51 -12.38 -1.79
C GLU A 75 -2.45 -12.02 -0.73
N ASP A 76 -2.07 -13.01 0.07
CA ASP A 76 -1.06 -12.90 1.14
C ASP A 76 0.25 -12.26 0.67
N ARG A 77 0.70 -12.62 -0.54
CA ARG A 77 1.95 -12.09 -1.11
C ARG A 77 1.89 -10.57 -1.25
N ALA A 78 0.78 -10.03 -1.73
CA ALA A 78 0.59 -8.59 -1.85
C ALA A 78 0.35 -7.95 -0.48
N ALA A 79 -0.43 -8.60 0.38
CA ALA A 79 -0.76 -8.13 1.73
C ALA A 79 0.50 -7.93 2.60
N GLN A 80 1.48 -8.83 2.50
CA GLN A 80 2.79 -8.71 3.18
C GLN A 80 3.60 -7.48 2.75
N ALA A 81 3.28 -6.89 1.60
CA ALA A 81 3.91 -5.66 1.10
C ALA A 81 3.09 -4.39 1.39
N THR A 82 2.17 -4.46 2.35
CA THR A 82 1.41 -3.30 2.79
C THR A 82 2.33 -2.27 3.44
N VAL A 83 2.21 -1.03 2.97
CA VAL A 83 2.97 0.12 3.46
C VAL A 83 2.00 1.27 3.73
N GLU A 84 2.09 1.87 4.91
CA GLU A 84 1.50 3.18 5.18
C GLU A 84 2.43 4.28 4.62
N LEU A 85 1.85 5.22 3.88
CA LEU A 85 2.54 6.42 3.42
C LEU A 85 2.26 7.57 4.38
N VAL A 86 3.31 8.06 5.03
CA VAL A 86 3.20 9.17 5.99
C VAL A 86 3.94 10.37 5.44
N LYS A 87 3.25 11.50 5.32
CA LYS A 87 3.85 12.76 4.89
C LYS A 87 5.00 13.15 5.83
N ARG A 88 6.15 13.53 5.24
CA ARG A 88 7.29 14.09 5.96
C ARG A 88 7.06 15.56 6.30
#